data_AF-A0A6L9J0R2-F1
#
_entry.id   AF-A0A6L9J0R2-F1
#
_cell.length_a   1.000
_cell.length_b   1.000
_cell.length_c   1.000
_cell.angle_alpha   90.00
_cell.angle_beta   90.00
_cell.angle_gamma   90.00
#
_symmetry.space_group_name_H-M   'P 1'
#
loop_
_entity.id
_entity.type
_entity.pdbx_description
1 polymer ?
#
loop_
_entity_poly.entity_id
_entity_poly.type
_entity_poly.pdbx_seq_one_letter_code
_entity_poly.pdbx_strand_id
1 'polypeptide(L)'
;MHDTISLPENRWLAPLFTGAAVGALGGLVALVVVMFGPVMAVGMVLGLMVGLYLLTSLEGGLYAMLAVIALLPFAKVPFSLPVTPSFLDGALIAFGAVYLVQWMGGQRRLFRGTPVTPIVLIFTGIMLFAFLMGLRHALLTARVLRNVVEMILSLLLVVILVDVVRDVKTLRRATTVLIVLGGASALLGIALWYLPDPTAEALLNRLSSFDYPAGGVLRYRETPGALLNERAIGTWIDPNAFGGFLLMVGAVTAPQVFSPRPLFKRWLAAGLFGLILVALFLTDSRGAMLSLGAALVFIAALRYRKLL
;
A
#
# COMPACT_ATOMS: atom_id res chain seq x y z
N MET A 1 29.61 18.49 -55.50
CA MET A 1 29.56 17.06 -55.12
C MET A 1 29.02 16.98 -53.70
N HIS A 2 27.71 16.83 -53.56
CA HIS A 2 27.03 16.59 -52.28
C HIS A 2 26.60 15.12 -52.30
N ASP A 3 27.37 14.26 -51.67
CA ASP A 3 26.97 12.87 -51.45
C ASP A 3 26.01 12.82 -50.26
N THR A 4 24.71 12.85 -50.59
CA THR A 4 23.65 12.45 -49.67
C THR A 4 23.78 10.96 -49.43
N ILE A 5 24.21 10.57 -48.22
CA ILE A 5 24.16 9.20 -47.74
C ILE A 5 22.67 8.80 -47.66
N SER A 6 22.18 8.15 -48.70
CA SER A 6 20.88 7.48 -48.71
C SER A 6 20.99 6.22 -47.85
N LEU A 7 20.57 6.28 -46.59
CA LEU A 7 20.32 5.08 -45.80
C LEU A 7 19.25 4.26 -46.54
N PRO A 8 19.50 2.98 -46.88
CA PRO A 8 18.48 2.14 -47.48
C PRO A 8 17.35 1.97 -46.46
N GLU A 9 16.20 2.55 -46.78
CA GLU A 9 14.99 2.46 -45.96
C GLU A 9 14.48 1.01 -46.04
N ASN A 10 14.94 0.16 -45.13
CA ASN A 10 14.53 -1.25 -45.00
C ASN A 10 13.08 -1.34 -44.48
N ARG A 11 12.13 -0.86 -45.29
CA ARG A 11 10.68 -0.75 -44.98
C ARG A 11 10.00 -2.11 -44.78
N TRP A 12 10.67 -3.23 -45.14
CA TRP A 12 10.15 -4.60 -45.02
C TRP A 12 10.63 -5.32 -43.76
N LEU A 13 11.78 -4.94 -43.20
CA LEU A 13 12.29 -5.54 -41.97
C LEU A 13 11.50 -5.06 -40.76
N ALA A 14 11.18 -3.77 -40.69
CA ALA A 14 10.37 -3.19 -39.61
C ALA A 14 8.99 -3.86 -39.42
N PRO A 15 8.16 -4.10 -40.47
CA PRO A 15 6.89 -4.82 -40.34
C PRO A 15 7.06 -6.30 -39.99
N LEU A 16 8.14 -6.95 -40.45
CA LEU A 16 8.42 -8.34 -40.10
C LEU A 16 8.82 -8.50 -38.62
N PHE A 17 9.68 -7.63 -38.12
CA PHE A 17 10.09 -7.60 -36.71
C PHE A 17 8.92 -7.22 -35.79
N THR A 18 8.09 -6.26 -36.18
CA THR A 18 6.89 -5.91 -35.41
C THR A 18 5.86 -7.04 -35.45
N GLY A 19 5.64 -7.69 -36.59
CA GLY A 19 4.77 -8.87 -36.69
C GLY A 19 5.25 -10.04 -35.82
N ALA A 20 6.56 -10.34 -35.84
CA ALA A 20 7.15 -11.38 -35.00
C ALA A 20 7.08 -11.02 -33.50
N ALA A 21 7.32 -9.76 -33.13
CA ALA A 21 7.21 -9.29 -31.75
C ALA A 21 5.77 -9.38 -31.24
N VAL A 22 4.78 -8.95 -32.05
CA VAL A 22 3.35 -9.05 -31.71
C VAL A 22 2.93 -10.51 -31.62
N GLY A 23 3.38 -11.38 -32.54
CA GLY A 23 3.11 -12.81 -32.49
C GLY A 23 3.71 -13.49 -31.25
N ALA A 24 4.94 -13.14 -30.88
CA ALA A 24 5.60 -13.66 -29.68
C ALA A 24 4.92 -13.18 -28.39
N LEU A 25 4.54 -11.89 -28.32
CA LEU A 25 3.76 -11.33 -27.20
C LEU A 25 2.38 -11.97 -27.10
N GLY A 26 1.68 -12.14 -28.22
CA GLY A 26 0.39 -12.81 -28.27
C GLY A 26 0.47 -14.28 -27.86
N GLY A 27 1.51 -14.99 -28.30
CA GLY A 27 1.79 -16.37 -27.91
C GLY A 27 2.11 -16.50 -26.42
N LEU A 28 2.90 -15.58 -25.85
CA LEU A 28 3.16 -15.52 -24.41
C LEU A 28 1.89 -15.28 -23.60
N VAL A 29 1.03 -14.33 -24.02
CA VAL A 29 -0.24 -14.08 -23.35
C VAL A 29 -1.15 -15.31 -23.44
N ALA A 30 -1.25 -15.95 -24.61
CA ALA A 30 -2.03 -17.18 -24.79
C ALA A 30 -1.53 -18.33 -23.91
N LEU A 31 -0.20 -18.51 -23.81
CA LEU A 31 0.42 -19.50 -22.93
C LEU A 31 0.06 -19.24 -21.45
N VAL A 32 0.12 -17.99 -21.01
CA VAL A 32 -0.25 -17.61 -19.63
C VAL A 32 -1.73 -17.86 -19.38
N VAL A 33 -2.61 -17.54 -20.34
CA VAL A 33 -4.07 -17.83 -20.24
C VAL A 33 -4.34 -19.33 -20.10
N VAL A 34 -3.64 -20.17 -20.87
CA VAL A 34 -3.81 -21.63 -20.82
C VAL A 34 -3.30 -22.19 -19.48
N MET A 35 -2.16 -21.70 -19.00
CA MET A 35 -1.50 -22.20 -17.78
C MET A 35 -2.22 -21.79 -16.50
N PHE A 36 -2.69 -20.55 -16.42
CA PHE A 36 -3.18 -19.96 -15.16
C PHE A 36 -4.66 -19.55 -15.19
N GLY A 37 -5.30 -19.71 -16.34
CA GLY A 37 -6.67 -19.25 -16.58
C GLY A 37 -6.74 -17.75 -16.93
N PRO A 38 -7.88 -17.32 -17.50
CA PRO A 38 -8.03 -15.98 -18.07
C PRO A 38 -7.93 -14.84 -17.03
N VAL A 39 -8.49 -15.03 -15.83
CA VAL A 39 -8.47 -14.01 -14.77
C VAL A 39 -7.06 -13.72 -14.30
N MET A 40 -6.29 -14.78 -14.05
CA MET A 40 -4.90 -14.67 -13.61
C MET A 40 -4.00 -14.09 -14.69
N ALA A 41 -4.22 -14.45 -15.96
CA ALA A 41 -3.47 -13.89 -17.07
C ALA A 41 -3.68 -12.38 -17.20
N VAL A 42 -4.93 -11.91 -17.11
CA VAL A 42 -5.23 -10.46 -17.08
C VAL A 42 -4.56 -9.80 -15.87
N GLY A 43 -4.62 -10.43 -14.70
CA GLY A 43 -3.94 -9.95 -13.49
C GLY A 43 -2.43 -9.83 -13.65
N MET A 44 -1.77 -10.80 -14.30
CA MET A 44 -0.33 -10.77 -14.57
C MET A 44 0.05 -9.67 -15.56
N VAL A 45 -0.72 -9.49 -16.63
CA VAL A 45 -0.48 -8.41 -17.61
C VAL A 45 -0.64 -7.05 -16.96
N LEU A 46 -1.72 -6.83 -16.21
CA LEU A 46 -1.92 -5.59 -15.46
C LEU A 46 -0.83 -5.39 -14.41
N GLY A 47 -0.47 -6.43 -13.66
CA GLY A 47 0.60 -6.40 -12.69
C GLY A 47 1.95 -6.03 -13.31
N LEU A 48 2.26 -6.55 -14.50
CA LEU A 48 3.46 -6.20 -15.26
C LEU A 48 3.41 -4.74 -15.73
N MET A 49 2.28 -4.28 -16.27
CA MET A 49 2.11 -2.90 -16.69
C MET A 49 2.28 -1.92 -15.52
N VAL A 50 1.64 -2.22 -14.39
CA VAL A 50 1.81 -1.46 -13.15
C VAL A 50 3.27 -1.53 -12.72
N GLY A 51 3.89 -2.70 -12.65
CA GLY A 51 5.30 -2.87 -12.27
C GLY A 51 6.25 -2.02 -13.13
N LEU A 52 6.11 -2.07 -14.46
CA LEU A 52 6.88 -1.25 -15.39
C LEU A 52 6.60 0.24 -15.17
N TYR A 53 5.35 0.64 -14.95
CA TYR A 53 5.00 2.03 -14.65
C TYR A 53 5.62 2.52 -13.34
N LEU A 54 5.62 1.68 -12.29
CA LEU A 54 6.27 1.99 -11.01
C LEU A 54 7.76 2.24 -11.21
N LEU A 55 8.41 1.48 -12.10
CA LEU A 55 9.82 1.67 -12.43
C LEU A 55 10.13 3.02 -13.10
N THR A 56 9.14 3.64 -13.76
CA THR A 56 9.30 4.92 -14.45
C THR A 56 9.02 6.14 -13.59
N SER A 57 8.20 6.03 -12.54
CA SER A 57 7.73 7.19 -11.78
C SER A 57 7.67 6.96 -10.27
N LEU A 58 8.35 7.83 -9.51
CA LEU A 58 8.30 7.77 -8.04
C LEU A 58 6.92 8.18 -7.47
N GLU A 59 6.24 9.15 -8.08
CA GLU A 59 4.88 9.54 -7.64
C GLU A 59 3.90 8.39 -7.85
N GLY A 60 3.96 7.72 -9.00
CA GLY A 60 3.15 6.52 -9.28
C GLY A 60 3.49 5.38 -8.31
N GLY A 61 4.79 5.17 -8.06
CA GLY A 61 5.34 4.30 -7.01
C GLY A 61 4.66 4.48 -5.66
N LEU A 62 4.66 5.72 -5.17
CA LEU A 62 4.06 6.11 -3.91
C LEU A 62 2.54 5.84 -3.90
N TYR A 63 1.81 6.22 -4.95
CA TYR A 63 0.36 6.06 -4.99
C TYR A 63 -0.07 4.59 -5.06
N ALA A 64 0.65 3.75 -5.81
CA ALA A 64 0.38 2.33 -5.84
C ALA A 64 0.67 1.67 -4.50
N MET A 65 1.77 2.05 -3.82
CA MET A 65 2.07 1.56 -2.48
C MET A 65 0.96 1.96 -1.49
N LEU A 66 0.48 3.20 -1.51
CA LEU A 66 -0.66 3.63 -0.71
C LEU A 66 -1.94 2.84 -1.03
N ALA A 67 -2.19 2.53 -2.30
CA ALA A 67 -3.33 1.72 -2.73
C ALA A 67 -3.24 0.27 -2.22
N VAL A 68 -2.05 -0.35 -2.30
CA VAL A 68 -1.82 -1.68 -1.75
C VAL A 68 -2.02 -1.68 -0.24
N ILE A 69 -1.44 -0.73 0.50
CA ILE A 69 -1.61 -0.61 1.95
C ILE A 69 -3.10 -0.46 2.32
N ALA A 70 -3.83 0.38 1.61
CA ALA A 70 -5.21 0.71 1.96
C ALA A 70 -6.22 -0.40 1.61
N LEU A 71 -6.03 -1.07 0.46
CA LEU A 71 -7.03 -1.95 -0.14
C LEU A 71 -6.66 -3.43 -0.09
N LEU A 72 -5.38 -3.80 -0.20
CA LEU A 72 -4.95 -5.20 -0.28
C LEU A 72 -3.62 -5.42 0.46
N PRO A 73 -3.50 -5.06 1.75
CA PRO A 73 -2.22 -5.10 2.47
C PRO A 73 -1.71 -6.52 2.69
N PHE A 74 -2.60 -7.51 2.76
CA PHE A 74 -2.26 -8.92 3.02
C PHE A 74 -2.31 -9.81 1.78
N ALA A 75 -2.62 -9.23 0.61
CA ALA A 75 -2.60 -10.00 -0.63
C ALA A 75 -1.16 -10.37 -1.00
N LYS A 76 -0.95 -11.62 -1.41
CA LYS A 76 0.34 -12.13 -1.86
C LYS A 76 0.28 -12.55 -3.31
N VAL A 77 1.47 -12.73 -3.89
CA VAL A 77 1.58 -13.28 -5.23
C VAL A 77 0.98 -14.70 -5.26
N PRO A 78 0.18 -15.01 -6.29
CA PRO A 78 -0.57 -16.26 -6.38
C PRO A 78 0.31 -17.43 -6.89
N PHE A 79 1.53 -17.52 -6.40
CA PHE A 79 2.52 -18.52 -6.77
C PHE A 79 3.13 -19.13 -5.50
N SER A 80 3.22 -20.46 -5.45
CA SER A 80 3.84 -21.19 -4.34
C SER A 80 5.36 -21.05 -4.39
N LEU A 81 5.89 -20.01 -3.74
CA LEU A 81 7.31 -19.82 -3.51
C LEU A 81 7.68 -20.28 -2.08
N PRO A 82 8.93 -20.72 -1.82
CA PRO A 82 9.39 -21.05 -0.46
C PRO A 82 9.13 -19.94 0.56
N VAL A 83 9.16 -18.69 0.07
CA VAL A 83 8.70 -17.50 0.77
C VAL A 83 7.91 -16.66 -0.22
N THR A 84 6.59 -16.64 -0.07
CA THR A 84 5.68 -15.87 -0.93
C THR A 84 5.72 -14.38 -0.55
N PRO A 85 6.21 -13.48 -1.42
CA PRO A 85 6.19 -12.04 -1.15
C PRO A 85 4.76 -11.50 -1.18
N SER A 86 4.49 -10.55 -0.29
CA SER A 86 3.24 -9.80 -0.33
C SER A 86 3.27 -8.76 -1.46
N PHE A 87 2.10 -8.28 -1.87
CA PHE A 87 2.02 -7.12 -2.77
C PHE A 87 2.65 -5.88 -2.14
N LEU A 88 2.58 -5.76 -0.81
CA LEU A 88 3.23 -4.68 -0.08
C LEU A 88 4.77 -4.79 -0.19
N ASP A 89 5.33 -5.99 -0.04
CA ASP A 89 6.77 -6.23 -0.18
C ASP A 89 7.23 -5.83 -1.57
N GLY A 90 6.50 -6.27 -2.61
CA GLY A 90 6.78 -5.92 -3.99
C GLY A 90 6.73 -4.42 -4.24
N ALA A 91 5.71 -3.73 -3.70
CA ALA A 91 5.58 -2.28 -3.82
C ALA A 91 6.71 -1.54 -3.09
N LEU A 92 7.07 -1.97 -1.87
CA LEU A 92 8.17 -1.39 -1.09
C LEU A 92 9.51 -1.55 -1.80
N ILE A 93 9.81 -2.76 -2.29
CA ILE A 93 11.05 -3.06 -2.99
C ILE A 93 11.11 -2.27 -4.31
N ALA A 94 10.03 -2.26 -5.10
CA ALA A 94 10.00 -1.52 -6.35
C ALA A 94 10.17 -0.01 -6.11
N PHE A 95 9.45 0.57 -5.15
CA PHE A 95 9.57 1.98 -4.80
C PHE A 95 10.98 2.32 -4.31
N GLY A 96 11.55 1.49 -3.43
CA GLY A 96 12.92 1.65 -2.95
C GLY A 96 13.97 1.52 -4.06
N ALA A 97 13.81 0.56 -4.97
CA ALA A 97 14.71 0.36 -6.10
C ALA A 97 14.71 1.57 -7.04
N VAL A 98 13.53 2.09 -7.39
CA VAL A 98 13.40 3.30 -8.23
C VAL A 98 14.02 4.52 -7.56
N TYR A 99 13.82 4.66 -6.25
CA TYR A 99 14.46 5.71 -5.47
C TYR A 99 15.99 5.62 -5.54
N LEU A 100 16.54 4.42 -5.33
CA LEU A 100 17.99 4.17 -5.42
C LEU A 100 18.54 4.44 -6.82
N VAL A 101 17.86 4.00 -7.87
CA VAL A 101 18.27 4.26 -9.27
C VAL A 101 18.28 5.75 -9.56
N GLN A 102 17.28 6.53 -9.12
CA GLN A 102 17.30 7.99 -9.29
C GLN A 102 18.40 8.68 -8.49
N TRP A 103 18.72 8.14 -7.31
CA TRP A 103 19.83 8.65 -6.50
C TRP A 103 21.18 8.38 -7.18
N MET A 104 21.41 7.15 -7.62
CA MET A 104 22.62 6.75 -8.37
C MET A 104 22.75 7.49 -9.70
N GLY A 105 21.64 7.73 -10.41
CA GLY A 105 21.59 8.53 -11.63
C GLY A 105 21.82 10.03 -11.42
N GLY A 106 22.08 10.46 -10.18
CA GLY A 106 22.39 11.85 -9.85
C GLY A 106 21.21 12.81 -10.01
N GLN A 107 19.99 12.29 -10.14
CA GLN A 107 18.76 13.09 -10.17
C GLN A 107 18.42 13.63 -8.77
N ARG A 108 18.91 12.97 -7.71
CA ARG A 108 18.70 13.34 -6.30
C ARG A 108 20.03 13.59 -5.56
N ARG A 109 20.62 14.78 -5.72
CA ARG A 109 21.94 15.12 -5.15
C ARG A 109 21.93 15.66 -3.72
N LEU A 110 20.81 16.25 -3.29
CA LEU A 110 20.66 16.83 -1.95
C LEU A 110 19.61 16.03 -1.18
N PHE A 111 20.08 15.24 -0.21
CA PHE A 111 19.22 14.55 0.74
C PHE A 111 18.64 15.56 1.72
N ARG A 112 17.31 15.59 1.86
CA ARG A 112 16.63 16.43 2.86
C ARG A 112 16.10 15.56 3.97
N GLY A 113 16.68 15.69 5.16
CA GLY A 113 16.19 15.03 6.37
C GLY A 113 15.25 15.92 7.17
N THR A 114 14.53 15.29 8.10
CA THR A 114 13.84 15.98 9.21
C THR A 114 14.54 15.61 10.52
N PRO A 115 14.25 16.28 11.66
CA PRO A 115 14.77 15.86 12.96
C PRO A 115 14.43 14.41 13.34
N VAL A 116 13.39 13.83 12.72
CA VAL A 116 12.98 12.43 12.91
C VAL A 116 13.90 11.46 12.17
N THR A 117 14.50 11.87 11.06
CA THR A 117 15.39 11.04 10.23
C THR A 117 16.52 10.36 11.02
N PRO A 118 17.35 11.08 11.81
CA PRO A 118 18.42 10.44 12.58
C PRO A 118 17.88 9.46 13.63
N ILE A 119 16.72 9.74 14.24
CA ILE A 119 16.09 8.86 15.23
C ILE A 119 15.71 7.52 14.58
N VAL A 120 15.09 7.57 13.39
CA VAL A 120 14.72 6.37 12.63
C VAL A 120 15.96 5.58 12.19
N LEU A 121 17.01 6.27 11.73
CA LEU A 121 18.25 5.62 11.32
C LEU A 121 18.98 4.95 12.49
N ILE A 122 19.04 5.61 13.66
CA ILE A 122 19.59 5.03 14.89
C ILE A 122 18.79 3.81 15.30
N PHE A 123 17.46 3.90 15.33
CA PHE A 123 16.59 2.77 15.65
C PHE A 123 16.79 1.60 14.69
N THR A 124 16.89 1.88 13.38
CA THR A 124 17.20 0.88 12.35
C THR A 124 18.57 0.24 12.58
N GLY A 125 19.58 1.03 12.98
CA GLY A 125 20.91 0.55 13.33
C GLY A 125 20.92 -0.35 14.57
N ILE A 126 20.20 0.04 15.63
CA ILE A 126 20.02 -0.78 16.85
C ILE A 126 19.34 -2.10 16.50
N MET A 127 18.31 -2.06 15.66
CA MET A 127 17.57 -3.23 15.22
C MET A 127 18.46 -4.19 14.40
N LEU A 128 19.26 -3.66 13.48
CA LEU A 128 20.27 -4.43 12.74
C LEU A 128 21.30 -5.05 13.68
N PHE A 129 21.80 -4.29 14.65
CA PHE A 129 22.74 -4.79 15.65
C PHE A 129 22.13 -5.91 16.49
N ALA A 130 20.88 -5.74 16.96
CA ALA A 130 20.15 -6.74 17.71
C ALA A 130 19.93 -8.02 16.90
N PHE A 131 19.58 -7.89 15.61
CA PHE A 131 19.48 -9.02 14.69
C PHE A 131 20.81 -9.75 14.53
N LEU A 132 21.90 -9.02 14.25
CA LEU A 132 23.24 -9.60 14.08
C LEU A 132 23.74 -10.32 15.36
N MET A 133 23.47 -9.76 16.54
CA MET A 133 23.76 -10.43 17.81
C MET A 133 22.86 -11.66 18.05
N GLY A 134 21.61 -11.60 17.59
CA GLY A 134 20.65 -12.70 17.66
C GLY A 134 21.05 -13.92 16.82
N LEU A 135 21.80 -13.73 15.72
CA LEU A 135 22.29 -14.84 14.87
C LEU A 135 23.22 -15.81 15.61
N ARG A 136 23.80 -15.40 16.74
CA ARG A 136 24.58 -16.30 17.61
C ARG A 136 23.71 -17.32 18.35
N HIS A 137 22.42 -17.04 18.51
CA HIS A 137 21.49 -17.82 19.34
C HIS A 137 20.42 -18.56 18.51
N ALA A 138 20.22 -18.18 17.25
CA ALA A 138 19.21 -18.77 16.39
C ALA A 138 19.70 -18.91 14.93
N LEU A 139 19.26 -19.98 14.28
CA LEU A 139 19.58 -20.24 12.87
C LEU A 139 18.90 -19.22 11.95
N LEU A 140 19.63 -18.74 10.95
CA LEU A 140 19.09 -17.88 9.91
C LEU A 140 18.16 -18.68 9.01
N THR A 141 16.86 -18.41 9.07
CA THR A 141 15.87 -18.96 8.14
C THR A 141 15.43 -17.89 7.14
N ALA A 142 14.99 -18.31 5.95
CA ALA A 142 14.51 -17.41 4.91
C ALA A 142 13.34 -16.52 5.39
N ARG A 143 12.48 -17.05 6.26
CA ARG A 143 11.37 -16.31 6.88
C ARG A 143 11.87 -15.21 7.81
N VAL A 144 12.84 -15.52 8.67
CA VAL A 144 13.45 -14.52 9.57
C VAL A 144 14.13 -13.43 8.76
N LEU A 145 14.91 -13.80 7.73
CA LEU A 145 15.57 -12.84 6.85
C LEU A 145 14.55 -11.92 6.17
N ARG A 146 13.47 -12.47 5.60
CA ARG A 146 12.40 -11.66 4.98
C ARG A 146 11.81 -10.69 5.99
N ASN A 147 11.40 -11.14 7.17
CA ASN A 147 10.77 -10.28 8.17
C ASN A 147 11.70 -9.12 8.59
N VAL A 148 13.00 -9.39 8.73
CA VAL A 148 13.99 -8.37 9.05
C VAL A 148 14.16 -7.38 7.90
N VAL A 149 14.28 -7.86 6.67
CA VAL A 149 14.36 -6.99 5.48
C VAL A 149 13.10 -6.14 5.33
N GLU A 150 11.91 -6.72 5.50
CA GLU A 150 10.62 -6.03 5.44
C GLU A 150 10.54 -4.93 6.50
N MET A 151 10.96 -5.22 7.73
CA MET A 151 11.00 -4.26 8.83
C MET A 151 12.01 -3.12 8.57
N ILE A 152 13.21 -3.43 8.06
CA ILE A 152 14.21 -2.43 7.67
C ILE A 152 13.66 -1.55 6.56
N LEU A 153 13.12 -2.14 5.49
CA LEU A 153 12.55 -1.40 4.37
C LEU A 153 11.40 -0.50 4.82
N SER A 154 10.55 -0.98 5.72
CA SER A 154 9.45 -0.20 6.31
C SER A 154 9.95 0.99 7.14
N LEU A 155 11.04 0.82 7.91
CA LEU A 155 11.65 1.93 8.65
C LEU A 155 12.35 2.92 7.72
N LEU A 156 13.11 2.43 6.74
CA LEU A 156 13.78 3.26 5.74
C LEU A 156 12.78 3.99 4.85
N LEU A 157 11.57 3.45 4.67
CA LEU A 157 10.49 4.12 3.95
C LEU A 157 10.18 5.49 4.55
N VAL A 158 10.25 5.66 5.88
CA VAL A 158 10.05 6.97 6.52
C VAL A 158 11.07 7.97 5.99
N VAL A 159 12.32 7.55 5.88
CA VAL A 159 13.43 8.39 5.39
C VAL A 159 13.26 8.70 3.90
N ILE A 160 12.93 7.67 3.11
CA ILE A 160 12.69 7.82 1.67
C ILE A 160 11.48 8.75 1.43
N LEU A 161 10.40 8.60 2.19
CA LEU A 161 9.19 9.41 2.02
C LEU A 161 9.45 10.89 2.31
N VAL A 162 10.23 11.18 3.35
CA VAL A 162 10.67 12.56 3.65
C VAL A 162 11.47 13.15 2.50
N ASP A 163 12.37 12.37 1.88
CA ASP A 163 13.14 12.84 0.72
C ASP A 163 12.30 12.91 -0.56
N VAL A 164 11.29 12.06 -0.73
CA VAL A 164 10.44 12.02 -1.94
C VAL A 164 9.39 13.12 -1.94
N VAL A 165 8.74 13.37 -0.80
CA VAL A 165 7.65 14.34 -0.66
C VAL A 165 8.22 15.73 -0.36
N ARG A 166 8.89 16.32 -1.37
CA ARG A 166 9.57 17.62 -1.24
C ARG A 166 8.64 18.82 -1.44
N ASP A 167 7.66 18.66 -2.32
CA ASP A 167 6.81 19.75 -2.77
C ASP A 167 5.44 19.71 -2.11
N VAL A 168 4.88 20.90 -1.85
CA VAL A 168 3.50 21.05 -1.33
C VAL A 168 2.50 20.36 -2.26
N LYS A 169 2.77 20.36 -3.57
CA LYS A 169 1.93 19.68 -4.58
C LYS A 169 1.95 18.15 -4.38
N THR A 170 3.11 17.54 -4.24
CA THR A 170 3.26 16.11 -4.02
C THR A 170 2.69 15.70 -2.67
N LEU A 171 2.92 16.49 -1.62
CA LEU A 171 2.32 16.28 -0.30
C LEU A 171 0.79 16.32 -0.39
N ARG A 172 0.24 17.36 -1.01
CA ARG A 172 -1.21 17.50 -1.23
C ARG A 172 -1.78 16.29 -1.96
N ARG A 173 -1.14 15.85 -3.05
CA ARG A 173 -1.59 14.68 -3.82
C ARG A 173 -1.51 13.40 -3.01
N ALA A 174 -0.40 13.14 -2.33
CA ALA A 174 -0.22 11.94 -1.50
C ALA A 174 -1.25 11.89 -0.36
N THR A 175 -1.49 13.02 0.33
CA THR A 175 -2.54 13.10 1.35
C THR A 175 -3.94 12.93 0.76
N THR A 176 -4.21 13.50 -0.42
CA THR A 176 -5.49 13.32 -1.13
C THR A 176 -5.73 11.85 -1.44
N VAL A 177 -4.73 11.18 -2.02
CA VAL A 177 -4.77 9.75 -2.37
C VAL A 177 -4.97 8.90 -1.10
N LEU A 178 -4.22 9.18 -0.03
CA LEU A 178 -4.38 8.48 1.25
C LEU A 178 -5.79 8.62 1.83
N ILE A 179 -6.37 9.82 1.84
CA ILE A 179 -7.72 10.08 2.37
C ILE A 179 -8.78 9.40 1.51
N VAL A 180 -8.67 9.48 0.18
CA VAL A 180 -9.62 8.84 -0.75
C VAL A 180 -9.56 7.31 -0.62
N LEU A 181 -8.36 6.74 -0.61
CA LEU A 181 -8.17 5.30 -0.46
C LEU A 181 -8.60 4.79 0.92
N GLY A 182 -8.31 5.55 1.99
CA GLY A 182 -8.78 5.20 3.32
C GLY A 182 -10.30 5.33 3.45
N GLY A 183 -10.92 6.30 2.80
CA GLY A 183 -12.38 6.39 2.69
C GLY A 183 -12.98 5.24 1.89
N ALA A 184 -12.34 4.82 0.78
CA ALA A 184 -12.74 3.64 0.01
C ALA A 184 -12.60 2.35 0.85
N SER A 185 -11.51 2.22 1.60
CA SER A 185 -11.29 1.11 2.54
C SER A 185 -12.35 1.08 3.66
N ALA A 186 -12.69 2.25 4.21
CA ALA A 186 -13.78 2.39 5.18
C ALA A 186 -15.14 1.99 4.60
N LEU A 187 -15.45 2.43 3.36
CA LEU A 187 -16.67 2.05 2.65
C LEU A 187 -16.72 0.54 2.40
N LEU A 188 -15.62 -0.07 1.97
CA LEU A 188 -15.53 -1.53 1.81
C LEU A 188 -15.75 -2.25 3.13
N GLY A 189 -15.17 -1.77 4.23
CA GLY A 189 -15.37 -2.31 5.57
C GLY A 189 -16.82 -2.24 6.03
N ILE A 190 -17.49 -1.09 5.84
CA ILE A 190 -18.90 -0.91 6.18
C ILE A 190 -19.79 -1.78 5.28
N ALA A 191 -19.52 -1.82 3.98
CA ALA A 191 -20.31 -2.61 3.04
C ALA A 191 -20.22 -4.10 3.37
N LEU A 192 -19.02 -4.64 3.61
CA LEU A 192 -18.84 -6.05 3.97
C LEU A 192 -19.52 -6.38 5.30
N TRP A 193 -19.44 -5.50 6.29
CA TRP A 193 -20.12 -5.66 7.57
C TRP A 193 -21.66 -5.60 7.46
N TYR A 194 -22.19 -4.86 6.47
CA TYR A 194 -23.64 -4.77 6.24
C TYR A 194 -24.19 -5.97 5.44
N LEU A 195 -23.34 -6.65 4.67
CA LEU A 195 -23.75 -7.81 3.88
C LEU A 195 -24.00 -9.02 4.80
N PRO A 196 -24.92 -9.93 4.43
CA PRO A 196 -25.07 -11.20 5.14
C PRO A 196 -23.77 -12.01 5.14
N ASP A 197 -23.42 -12.60 6.28
CA ASP A 197 -22.21 -13.41 6.51
C ASP A 197 -21.83 -14.33 5.34
N PRO A 198 -22.73 -15.18 4.78
CA PRO A 198 -22.36 -16.08 3.69
C PRO A 198 -21.94 -15.34 2.42
N THR A 199 -22.50 -14.14 2.17
CA THR A 199 -22.13 -13.33 1.01
C THR A 199 -20.82 -12.59 1.22
N ALA A 200 -20.61 -12.03 2.41
CA ALA A 200 -19.35 -11.37 2.78
C ALA A 200 -18.19 -12.38 2.76
N GLU A 201 -18.41 -13.57 3.34
CA GLU A 201 -17.43 -14.65 3.34
C GLU A 201 -17.14 -15.17 1.92
N ALA A 202 -18.16 -15.36 1.08
CA ALA A 202 -17.95 -15.76 -0.31
C ALA A 202 -17.14 -14.72 -1.10
N LEU A 203 -17.35 -13.42 -0.86
CA LEU A 203 -16.58 -12.35 -1.49
C LEU A 203 -15.12 -12.35 -1.01
N LEU A 204 -14.89 -12.48 0.30
CA LEU A 204 -13.54 -12.54 0.87
C LEU A 204 -12.80 -13.82 0.46
N ASN A 205 -13.50 -14.96 0.38
CA ASN A 205 -12.92 -16.22 -0.08
C ASN A 205 -12.48 -16.15 -1.56
N ARG A 206 -13.00 -15.24 -2.38
CA ARG A 206 -12.44 -15.01 -3.74
C ARG A 206 -11.03 -14.43 -3.71
N LEU A 207 -10.65 -13.74 -2.62
CA LEU A 207 -9.29 -13.25 -2.43
C LEU A 207 -8.30 -14.38 -2.08
N SER A 208 -8.77 -15.60 -1.82
CA SER A 208 -7.90 -16.76 -1.56
C SER A 208 -6.96 -17.08 -2.72
N SER A 209 -7.32 -16.67 -3.94
CA SER A 209 -6.41 -16.73 -5.09
C SER A 209 -5.11 -15.95 -4.86
N PHE A 210 -5.13 -14.91 -4.02
CA PHE A 210 -3.98 -14.10 -3.61
C PHE A 210 -3.46 -14.48 -2.22
N ASP A 211 -3.62 -15.74 -1.80
CA ASP A 211 -3.20 -16.24 -0.48
C ASP A 211 -3.82 -15.48 0.71
N TYR A 212 -5.00 -14.88 0.50
CA TYR A 212 -5.83 -14.39 1.59
C TYR A 212 -6.40 -15.58 2.38
N PRO A 213 -6.52 -15.51 3.72
CA PRO A 213 -7.06 -16.62 4.51
C PRO A 213 -8.40 -17.09 3.97
N ALA A 214 -8.54 -18.40 3.76
CA ALA A 214 -9.76 -19.02 3.29
C ALA A 214 -10.49 -19.72 4.44
N GLY A 215 -11.83 -19.56 4.48
CA GLY A 215 -12.70 -20.17 5.47
C GLY A 215 -12.76 -19.42 6.80
N GLY A 216 -13.97 -19.04 7.21
CA GLY A 216 -14.24 -18.41 8.51
C GLY A 216 -13.45 -17.10 8.73
N VAL A 217 -13.38 -16.24 7.70
CA VAL A 217 -12.55 -15.03 7.74
C VAL A 217 -13.17 -13.92 8.60
N LEU A 218 -14.49 -13.95 8.77
CA LEU A 218 -15.23 -13.00 9.60
C LEU A 218 -14.78 -13.11 11.06
N ARG A 219 -14.61 -11.95 11.70
CA ARG A 219 -14.11 -11.88 13.08
C ARG A 219 -15.23 -11.42 13.99
N TYR A 220 -15.49 -12.22 15.01
CA TYR A 220 -16.50 -11.91 16.01
C TYR A 220 -15.85 -11.50 17.32
N ARG A 221 -16.49 -10.60 18.05
CA ARG A 221 -16.12 -10.33 19.43
C ARG A 221 -16.66 -11.44 20.32
N GLU A 222 -15.75 -12.21 20.90
CA GLU A 222 -16.08 -13.16 21.96
C GLU A 222 -16.36 -12.40 23.26
N THR A 223 -17.63 -12.24 23.61
CA THR A 223 -18.05 -11.69 24.92
C THR A 223 -18.75 -12.79 25.70
N PRO A 224 -18.31 -13.12 26.93
CA PRO A 224 -19.01 -14.09 27.76
C PRO A 224 -20.46 -13.65 27.99
N GLY A 225 -21.43 -14.48 27.56
CA GLY A 225 -22.86 -14.26 27.81
C GLY A 225 -23.59 -13.33 26.83
N ALA A 226 -22.99 -12.91 25.71
CA ALA A 226 -23.66 -12.11 24.69
C ALA A 226 -23.57 -12.75 23.29
N LEU A 227 -24.47 -12.32 22.38
CA LEU A 227 -24.40 -12.65 20.96
C LEU A 227 -23.05 -12.19 20.39
N LEU A 228 -22.46 -13.01 19.52
CA LEU A 228 -21.24 -12.71 18.79
C LEU A 228 -21.48 -11.51 17.86
N ASN A 229 -20.91 -10.35 18.21
CA ASN A 229 -20.96 -9.18 17.33
C ASN A 229 -19.83 -9.26 16.30
N GLU A 230 -20.18 -9.22 15.02
CA GLU A 230 -19.19 -9.13 13.95
C GLU A 230 -18.41 -7.81 14.03
N ARG A 231 -17.10 -7.90 13.85
CA ARG A 231 -16.17 -6.78 13.81
C ARG A 231 -15.80 -6.50 12.35
N ALA A 232 -15.97 -5.27 11.91
CA ALA A 232 -15.59 -4.88 10.56
C ALA A 232 -14.08 -5.05 10.36
N ILE A 233 -13.72 -5.77 9.30
CA ILE A 233 -12.34 -6.02 8.90
C ILE A 233 -12.01 -5.43 7.52
N GLY A 234 -13.01 -5.18 6.67
CA GLY A 234 -12.76 -4.81 5.28
C GLY A 234 -11.97 -5.91 4.57
N THR A 235 -10.90 -5.52 3.87
CA THR A 235 -9.93 -6.44 3.25
C THR A 235 -8.73 -6.74 4.16
N TRP A 236 -8.75 -6.25 5.39
CA TRP A 236 -7.74 -6.55 6.38
C TRP A 236 -8.09 -7.87 7.07
N ILE A 237 -7.10 -8.67 7.47
CA ILE A 237 -7.35 -9.96 8.14
C ILE A 237 -7.74 -9.77 9.61
N ASP A 238 -7.29 -8.65 10.21
CA ASP A 238 -7.44 -8.36 11.63
C ASP A 238 -8.14 -7.00 11.85
N PRO A 239 -9.20 -6.94 12.70
CA PRO A 239 -9.96 -5.73 12.95
C PRO A 239 -9.16 -4.66 13.71
N ASN A 240 -8.15 -5.03 14.51
CA ASN A 240 -7.32 -4.04 15.19
C ASN A 240 -6.31 -3.41 14.24
N ALA A 241 -5.71 -4.19 13.33
CA ALA A 241 -4.86 -3.67 12.28
C ALA A 241 -5.64 -2.72 11.35
N PHE A 242 -6.87 -3.11 10.97
CA PHE A 242 -7.76 -2.24 10.21
C PHE A 242 -8.10 -0.95 10.96
N GLY A 243 -8.49 -1.05 12.23
CA GLY A 243 -8.73 0.10 13.09
C GLY A 243 -7.48 0.99 13.23
N GLY A 244 -6.30 0.37 13.31
CA GLY A 244 -4.99 1.03 13.27
C GLY A 244 -4.77 1.87 12.02
N PHE A 245 -5.11 1.34 10.84
CA PHE A 245 -5.04 2.08 9.60
C PHE A 245 -6.07 3.23 9.55
N LEU A 246 -7.33 2.94 9.91
CA LEU A 246 -8.41 3.93 9.93
C LEU A 246 -8.14 5.09 10.90
N LEU A 247 -7.53 4.84 12.07
CA LEU A 247 -7.16 5.90 13.00
C LEU A 247 -6.11 6.83 12.37
N MET A 248 -5.11 6.29 11.66
CA MET A 248 -4.05 7.07 11.05
C MET A 248 -4.60 7.94 9.92
N VAL A 249 -5.46 7.38 9.06
CA VAL A 249 -6.14 8.15 8.02
C VAL A 249 -7.11 9.17 8.64
N GLY A 250 -7.85 8.78 9.68
CA GLY A 250 -8.76 9.65 10.42
C GLY A 250 -8.05 10.87 11.01
N ALA A 251 -6.90 10.68 11.65
CA ALA A 251 -6.08 11.76 12.21
C ALA A 251 -5.55 12.72 11.13
N VAL A 252 -5.26 12.22 9.92
CA VAL A 252 -4.86 13.07 8.77
C VAL A 252 -6.07 13.79 8.16
N THR A 253 -7.25 13.17 8.18
CA THR A 253 -8.49 13.71 7.59
C THR A 253 -9.13 14.76 8.48
N ALA A 254 -9.11 14.59 9.81
CA ALA A 254 -9.78 15.49 10.75
C ALA A 254 -9.38 16.98 10.61
N PRO A 255 -8.08 17.35 10.50
CA PRO A 255 -7.69 18.73 10.26
C PRO A 255 -8.26 19.32 8.96
N GLN A 256 -8.58 18.49 7.96
CA GLN A 256 -9.13 18.94 6.68
C GLN A 256 -10.57 19.44 6.81
N VAL A 257 -11.31 19.00 7.82
CA VAL A 257 -12.67 19.46 8.09
C VAL A 257 -12.66 20.91 8.61
N PHE A 258 -11.70 21.23 9.47
CA PHE A 258 -11.62 22.52 10.17
C PHE A 258 -10.65 23.53 9.52
N SER A 259 -9.80 23.10 8.59
CA SER A 259 -8.79 23.96 7.97
C SER A 259 -9.42 25.13 7.18
N PRO A 260 -8.83 26.35 7.23
CA PRO A 260 -9.23 27.46 6.37
C PRO A 260 -8.99 27.19 4.88
N ARG A 261 -7.97 26.38 4.56
CA ARG A 261 -7.61 25.98 3.19
C ARG A 261 -7.57 24.45 3.11
N PRO A 262 -8.73 23.78 3.06
CA PRO A 262 -8.80 22.33 3.03
C PRO A 262 -8.37 21.78 1.66
N LEU A 263 -7.93 20.52 1.64
CA LEU A 263 -7.61 19.83 0.38
C LEU A 263 -8.85 19.56 -0.49
N PHE A 264 -9.99 19.31 0.17
CA PHE A 264 -11.28 19.02 -0.46
C PHE A 264 -12.33 20.06 -0.07
N LYS A 265 -13.49 20.04 -0.74
CA LYS A 265 -14.68 20.74 -0.23
C LYS A 265 -14.99 20.21 1.18
N ARG A 266 -15.30 21.10 2.12
CA ARG A 266 -15.46 20.74 3.55
C ARG A 266 -16.46 19.61 3.79
N TRP A 267 -17.57 19.59 3.05
CA TRP A 267 -18.57 18.53 3.15
C TRP A 267 -18.03 17.17 2.73
N LEU A 268 -17.15 17.11 1.72
CA LEU A 268 -16.53 15.86 1.27
C LEU A 268 -15.53 15.36 2.31
N ALA A 269 -14.71 16.27 2.86
CA ALA A 269 -13.79 15.92 3.94
C ALA A 269 -14.54 15.42 5.18
N ALA A 270 -15.65 16.08 5.55
CA ALA A 270 -16.52 15.66 6.65
C ALA A 270 -17.19 14.31 6.37
N GLY A 271 -17.65 14.08 5.14
CA GLY A 271 -18.23 12.80 4.73
C GLY A 271 -17.23 11.65 4.79
N LEU A 272 -16.02 11.84 4.24
CA LEU A 272 -14.94 10.84 4.30
C LEU A 272 -14.50 10.59 5.75
N PHE A 273 -14.38 11.63 6.56
CA PHE A 273 -14.06 11.49 7.97
C PHE A 273 -15.17 10.74 8.72
N GLY A 274 -16.44 11.05 8.46
CA GLY A 274 -17.58 10.35 9.02
C GLY A 274 -17.60 8.86 8.66
N LEU A 275 -17.31 8.52 7.39
CA LEU A 275 -17.16 7.13 6.95
C LEU A 275 -16.05 6.41 7.71
N ILE A 276 -14.90 7.06 7.88
CA ILE A 276 -13.78 6.50 8.66
C ILE A 276 -14.19 6.28 10.11
N LEU A 277 -14.91 7.23 10.74
CA LEU A 277 -15.38 7.09 12.12
C LEU A 277 -16.38 5.94 12.27
N VAL A 278 -17.33 5.80 11.34
CA VAL A 278 -18.29 4.69 11.34
C VAL A 278 -17.56 3.36 11.17
N ALA A 279 -16.68 3.23 10.17
CA ALA A 279 -15.91 2.02 9.96
C ALA A 279 -15.03 1.68 11.18
N LEU A 280 -14.37 2.69 11.77
CA LEU A 280 -13.56 2.53 12.97
C LEU A 280 -14.42 2.03 14.15
N PHE A 281 -15.62 2.58 14.31
CA PHE A 281 -16.57 2.15 15.33
C PHE A 281 -16.94 0.66 15.15
N LEU A 282 -17.25 0.26 13.90
CA LEU A 282 -17.58 -1.13 13.56
C LEU A 282 -16.41 -2.11 13.72
N THR A 283 -15.16 -1.66 13.66
CA THR A 283 -14.01 -2.53 13.99
C THR A 283 -13.98 -2.96 15.45
N ASP A 284 -14.70 -2.22 16.30
CA ASP A 284 -14.80 -2.45 17.74
C ASP A 284 -13.42 -2.49 18.44
N SER A 285 -12.45 -1.76 17.87
CA SER A 285 -11.08 -1.65 18.40
C SER A 285 -10.98 -0.48 19.37
N ARG A 286 -11.18 -0.76 20.67
CA ARG A 286 -11.13 0.24 21.74
C ARG A 286 -9.83 1.04 21.75
N GLY A 287 -8.70 0.37 21.50
CA GLY A 287 -7.39 1.02 21.41
C GLY A 287 -7.34 2.05 20.28
N ALA A 288 -7.78 1.68 19.08
CA ALA A 288 -7.76 2.58 17.94
C ALA A 288 -8.71 3.79 18.11
N MET A 289 -9.89 3.59 18.71
CA MET A 289 -10.82 4.68 19.03
C MET A 289 -10.24 5.65 20.05
N LEU A 290 -9.66 5.13 21.14
CA LEU A 290 -9.00 5.96 22.17
C LEU A 290 -7.81 6.71 21.59
N SER A 291 -6.98 6.05 20.76
CA SER A 291 -5.85 6.69 20.08
C SER A 291 -6.29 7.78 19.12
N LEU A 292 -7.39 7.59 18.37
CA LEU A 292 -7.95 8.64 17.54
C LEU A 292 -8.44 9.82 18.40
N GLY A 293 -9.16 9.56 19.48
CA GLY A 293 -9.59 10.59 20.43
C GLY A 293 -8.42 11.39 20.98
N ALA A 294 -7.36 10.72 21.43
CA ALA A 294 -6.13 11.36 21.90
C ALA A 294 -5.45 12.20 20.80
N ALA A 295 -5.39 11.70 19.56
CA ALA A 295 -4.85 12.43 18.43
C ALA A 295 -5.67 13.70 18.12
N LEU A 296 -7.01 13.62 18.17
CA LEU A 296 -7.90 14.77 17.97
C LEU A 296 -7.74 15.82 19.07
N VAL A 297 -7.66 15.41 20.33
CA VAL A 297 -7.40 16.30 21.47
C VAL A 297 -6.05 16.99 21.31
N PHE A 298 -5.01 16.24 20.94
CA PHE A 298 -3.68 16.80 20.69
C PHE A 298 -3.69 17.84 19.55
N ILE A 299 -4.37 17.53 18.43
CA ILE A 299 -4.54 18.47 17.31
C ILE A 299 -5.31 19.72 17.76
N ALA A 300 -6.39 19.55 18.53
CA ALA A 300 -7.18 20.66 19.05
C ALA A 300 -6.35 21.55 19.99
N ALA A 301 -5.59 20.95 20.92
CA ALA A 301 -4.74 21.67 21.87
C ALA A 301 -3.63 22.48 21.21
N LEU A 302 -3.03 21.96 20.13
CA LEU A 302 -1.96 22.66 19.43
C LEU A 302 -2.46 23.69 18.43
N ARG A 303 -3.50 23.37 17.66
CA ARG A 303 -3.87 24.15 16.46
C ARG A 303 -5.21 24.87 16.57
N TYR A 304 -6.15 24.34 17.36
CA TYR A 304 -7.51 24.86 17.44
C TYR A 304 -7.94 25.02 18.90
N ARG A 305 -7.15 25.74 19.71
CA ARG A 305 -7.42 25.94 21.15
C ARG A 305 -8.82 26.49 21.47
N LYS A 306 -9.49 27.12 20.50
CA LYS A 306 -10.86 27.63 20.63
C LYS A 306 -11.95 26.55 20.53
N LEU A 307 -11.59 25.31 20.16
CA LEU A 307 -12.51 24.15 20.07
C LEU A 307 -12.43 23.24 21.31
N LEU A 308 -11.53 23.53 22.26
CA LEU A 308 -11.44 22.91 23.58
C LEU A 308 -12.07 23.84 24.62
#